data_AF-A0A9D2RMK8-F1
#
_entry.id   AF-A0A9D2RMK8-F1
#
_cell.length_a   1.000
_cell.length_b   1.000
_cell.length_c   1.000
_cell.angle_alpha   90.00
_cell.angle_beta   90.00
_cell.angle_gamma   90.00
#
_symmetry.space_group_name_H-M   'P 1'
#
loop_
_entity.id
_entity.type
_entity.pdbx_description
1 polymer ?
#
loop_
_entity_poly.entity_id
_entity_poly.type
_entity_poly.pdbx_seq_one_letter_code
_entity_poly.pdbx_strand_id
1 'polypeptide(L)'
;ECCTKALTEIQQYREMDRKLRLLTNEDADMWDAYRAVGTVEECREAMEKQKEKKCVIDHRSDHMYYRCPSCGQIQLSTYAHGFSRLGRITKYCENCGQALAEKEGKID
;
A
#
# COMPACT_ATOMS: atom_id res chain seq x y z
N GLU A 1 26.54 -36.42 42.02
CA GLU A 1 25.82 -35.16 41.74
C GLU A 1 26.67 -34.02 41.18
N CYS A 2 27.94 -33.86 41.58
CA CYS A 2 28.77 -32.74 41.11
C CYS A 2 29.09 -32.81 39.59
N CYS A 3 29.54 -33.96 39.10
CA CYS A 3 29.93 -34.12 37.69
C CYS A 3 28.77 -34.00 36.70
N THR A 4 27.55 -34.39 37.12
CA THR A 4 26.35 -34.29 36.28
C THR A 4 25.91 -32.84 36.08
N LYS A 5 26.05 -32.00 37.12
CA LYS A 5 25.75 -30.55 37.04
C LYS A 5 26.71 -29.83 36.08
N ALA A 6 28.01 -30.14 36.15
CA ALA A 6 29.00 -29.57 35.25
C ALA A 6 28.77 -29.97 33.78
N LEU A 7 28.36 -31.22 33.53
CA LEU A 7 28.05 -31.70 32.17
C LEU A 7 26.81 -31.02 31.58
N THR A 8 25.76 -30.82 32.38
CA THR A 8 24.55 -30.11 31.93
C THR A 8 24.85 -28.64 31.60
N GLU A 9 25.71 -27.99 32.38
CA GLU A 9 26.09 -26.60 32.16
C GLU A 9 26.91 -26.45 30.86
N ILE A 10 27.86 -27.35 30.60
CA ILE A 10 28.61 -27.38 29.33
C ILE A 10 27.69 -27.61 28.13
N GLN A 11 26.68 -28.48 28.26
CA GLN A 11 25.69 -28.71 27.20
C GLN A 11 24.83 -27.46 26.95
N GLN A 12 24.41 -26.75 28.00
CA GLN A 12 23.67 -25.50 27.87
C GLN A 12 24.47 -24.42 27.13
N TYR A 13 25.76 -24.25 27.46
CA TYR A 13 26.63 -23.32 26.72
C TYR A 13 26.78 -23.69 25.25
N ARG A 14 26.91 -24.99 24.92
CA ARG A 14 26.97 -25.47 23.53
C ARG A 14 25.68 -25.27 22.75
N GLU A 15 24.52 -25.40 23.41
CA GLU A 15 23.22 -25.11 22.79
C GLU A 15 22.99 -23.61 22.57
N MET A 16 23.45 -22.77 23.50
CA MET A 16 23.35 -21.32 23.37
C MET A 16 24.22 -20.80 22.22
N ASP A 17 25.43 -21.33 22.07
CA ASP A 17 26.33 -21.05 20.94
C ASP A 17 25.74 -21.50 19.60
N ARG A 18 25.09 -22.67 19.55
CA ARG A 18 24.32 -23.11 18.36
C ARG A 18 23.17 -22.19 18.00
N LYS A 19 22.55 -21.52 18.97
CA LYS A 19 21.45 -20.56 18.75
C LYS A 19 21.95 -19.16 18.43
N LEU A 20 23.21 -18.83 18.74
CA LEU A 20 23.80 -17.54 18.45
C LEU A 20 24.19 -17.47 16.96
N ARG A 21 23.23 -17.04 16.14
CA ARG A 21 23.52 -16.64 14.77
C ARG A 21 24.23 -15.29 14.84
N LEU A 22 25.56 -15.28 14.66
CA LEU A 22 26.30 -14.04 14.46
C LEU A 22 25.80 -13.42 13.16
N LEU A 23 24.99 -12.36 13.28
CA LEU A 23 24.57 -11.53 12.15
C LEU A 23 25.84 -10.94 11.52
N THR A 24 26.02 -11.16 10.22
CA THR A 24 27.16 -10.60 9.49
C THR A 24 26.92 -9.11 9.20
N ASN A 25 27.95 -8.40 8.74
CA ASN A 25 27.76 -7.05 8.22
C ASN A 25 26.76 -7.03 7.04
N GLU A 26 26.73 -8.10 6.23
CA GLU A 26 25.75 -8.24 5.14
C GLU A 26 24.32 -8.33 5.69
N ASP A 27 24.10 -9.02 6.81
CA ASP A 27 22.78 -9.06 7.45
C ASP A 27 22.35 -7.68 7.98
N ALA A 28 23.30 -6.87 8.45
CA ALA A 28 23.05 -5.49 8.88
C ALA A 28 22.69 -4.58 7.70
N ASP A 29 23.43 -4.67 6.59
CA ASP A 29 23.15 -3.91 5.36
C ASP A 29 21.78 -4.28 4.77
N MET A 30 21.43 -5.57 4.77
CA MET A 30 20.11 -6.06 4.34
C MET A 30 18.99 -5.53 5.22
N TRP A 31 19.23 -5.41 6.53
CA TRP A 31 18.27 -4.82 7.46
C TRP A 31 18.06 -3.33 7.21
N ASP A 32 19.13 -2.58 6.92
CA ASP A 32 19.04 -1.17 6.55
C ASP A 32 18.30 -0.97 5.23
N ALA A 33 18.58 -1.80 4.23
CA ALA A 33 17.86 -1.79 2.96
C ALA A 33 16.36 -2.07 3.16
N TYR A 34 16.01 -3.04 4.02
CA TYR A 34 14.61 -3.32 4.35
C TYR A 34 13.92 -2.13 5.03
N ARG A 35 14.60 -1.48 5.98
CA ARG A 35 14.07 -0.27 6.65
C ARG A 35 13.91 0.92 5.70
N ALA A 36 14.78 1.03 4.69
CA ALA A 36 14.70 2.09 3.69
C ALA A 36 13.50 1.96 2.74
N VAL A 37 12.94 0.76 2.55
CA VAL A 37 11.70 0.56 1.76
C VAL A 37 10.49 1.22 2.45
N GLY A 38 10.49 1.25 3.78
CA GLY A 38 9.41 1.81 4.60
C GLY A 38 8.83 0.80 5.57
N THR A 39 7.75 1.18 6.23
CA THR A 39 7.00 0.33 7.16
C THR A 39 6.07 -0.62 6.40
N VAL A 40 5.74 -1.75 7.04
CA VAL A 40 4.75 -2.70 6.50
C VAL A 40 3.40 -2.02 6.26
N GLU A 41 3.01 -1.07 7.10
CA GLU A 41 1.74 -0.34 6.95
C GLU A 41 1.77 0.60 5.73
N GLU A 42 2.84 1.34 5.50
CA GLU A 42 3.01 2.16 4.28
C GLU A 42 2.93 1.30 3.01
N CYS A 43 3.55 0.12 3.04
CA CYS A 43 3.47 -0.83 1.94
C CYS A 43 2.04 -1.32 1.71
N ARG A 44 1.30 -1.67 2.78
CA ARG A 44 -0.11 -2.07 2.67
C ARG A 44 -0.97 -0.93 2.12
N GLU A 45 -0.79 0.30 2.59
CA GLU A 45 -1.52 1.46 2.08
C GLU A 45 -1.24 1.72 0.60
N ALA A 46 0.02 1.62 0.18
CA ALA A 46 0.41 1.77 -1.23
C ALA A 46 -0.26 0.68 -2.09
N MET A 47 -0.30 -0.56 -1.62
CA MET A 47 -0.99 -1.67 -2.27
C MET A 47 -2.51 -1.41 -2.38
N GLU A 48 -3.15 -0.93 -1.32
CA GLU A 48 -4.59 -0.60 -1.36
C GLU A 48 -4.91 0.58 -2.29
N LYS A 49 -4.00 1.55 -2.44
CA LYS A 49 -4.16 2.63 -3.42
C LYS A 49 -4.04 2.13 -4.85
N GLN A 50 -3.25 1.09 -5.11
CA GLN A 50 -3.10 0.51 -6.45
C GLN A 50 -4.27 -0.38 -6.86
N LYS A 51 -5.07 -0.89 -5.92
CA LYS A 51 -6.32 -1.60 -6.25
C LYS A 51 -7.32 -0.62 -6.86
N GLU A 52 -7.72 -0.88 -8.09
CA GLU A 52 -8.67 -0.02 -8.81
C GLU A 52 -10.01 0.08 -8.09
N LYS A 53 -10.53 1.31 -7.99
CA LYS A 53 -11.86 1.59 -7.44
C LYS A 53 -12.66 2.43 -8.41
N LYS A 54 -13.95 2.15 -8.53
CA LYS A 54 -14.87 2.96 -9.34
C LYS A 54 -15.09 4.32 -8.68
N CYS A 55 -15.18 5.37 -9.49
CA CYS A 55 -15.55 6.69 -8.99
C CYS A 55 -16.95 6.66 -8.36
N VAL A 56 -17.13 7.44 -7.30
CA VAL A 56 -18.45 7.70 -6.72
C VAL A 56 -19.16 8.72 -7.61
N ILE A 57 -20.37 8.41 -8.05
CA ILE A 57 -21.16 9.26 -8.95
C ILE A 57 -22.22 9.98 -8.13
N ASP A 58 -22.22 11.31 -8.23
CA ASP A 58 -23.24 12.16 -7.65
C ASP A 58 -24.10 12.79 -8.73
N HIS A 59 -25.41 12.58 -8.61
CA HIS A 59 -26.39 13.14 -9.53
C HIS A 59 -27.03 14.39 -8.92
N ARG A 60 -27.07 15.45 -9.71
CA ARG A 60 -27.86 16.67 -9.47
C ARG A 60 -28.76 16.91 -10.68
N SER A 61 -29.69 17.85 -10.56
CA SER A 61 -30.72 18.16 -11.56
C SER A 61 -30.18 18.37 -12.99
N ASP A 62 -29.02 18.99 -13.10
CA ASP A 62 -28.45 19.52 -14.35
C ASP A 62 -26.98 19.10 -14.55
N HIS A 63 -26.40 18.38 -13.59
CA HIS A 63 -25.01 17.97 -13.63
C HIS A 63 -24.73 16.66 -12.87
N MET A 64 -23.69 15.94 -13.29
CA MET A 64 -23.18 14.75 -12.60
C MET A 64 -21.70 14.91 -12.26
N TYR A 65 -21.31 14.54 -11.04
CA TYR A 65 -19.93 14.59 -10.55
C TYR A 65 -19.38 13.18 -10.34
N TYR A 66 -18.16 12.95 -10.81
CA TYR A 66 -17.40 11.72 -10.59
C TYR A 66 -16.27 12.01 -9.61
N ARG A 67 -16.36 11.46 -8.41
CA ARG A 67 -15.39 11.69 -7.34
C ARG A 67 -14.50 10.48 -7.10
N CYS A 68 -13.25 10.77 -6.76
CA CYS A 68 -12.33 9.76 -6.23
C CYS A 68 -12.93 9.14 -4.96
N PRO A 69 -13.02 7.81 -4.86
CA PRO A 69 -13.60 7.14 -3.70
C PRO A 69 -12.75 7.26 -2.43
N SER A 70 -11.46 7.58 -2.55
CA SER A 70 -10.54 7.67 -1.40
C SER A 70 -10.42 9.10 -0.84
N CYS A 71 -10.34 10.12 -1.69
CA CYS A 71 -10.15 11.52 -1.25
C CYS A 71 -11.31 12.46 -1.56
N GLY A 72 -12.34 12.01 -2.28
CA GLY A 72 -13.48 12.84 -2.66
C GLY A 72 -13.22 13.84 -3.79
N GLN A 73 -12.00 13.94 -4.32
CA GLN A 73 -11.69 14.89 -5.40
C GLN A 73 -12.52 14.61 -6.66
N ILE A 74 -13.18 15.65 -7.19
CA ILE A 74 -13.93 15.57 -8.46
C ILE A 74 -12.94 15.39 -9.62
N GLN A 75 -13.02 14.27 -10.31
CA GLN A 75 -12.19 13.94 -11.49
C GLN A 75 -12.85 14.41 -12.79
N LEU A 76 -14.18 14.32 -12.83
CA LEU A 76 -14.98 14.63 -14.01
C LEU A 76 -16.32 15.22 -13.58
N SER A 77 -16.77 16.24 -14.28
CA SER A 77 -18.12 16.79 -14.19
C SER A 77 -18.76 16.76 -15.57
N THR A 78 -20.03 16.38 -15.66
CA THR A 78 -20.81 16.43 -16.90
C THR A 78 -22.05 17.29 -16.69
N TYR A 79 -22.32 18.21 -17.63
CA TYR A 79 -23.41 19.18 -17.53
C TYR A 79 -24.41 18.99 -18.68
N ALA A 80 -25.70 19.20 -18.42
CA ALA A 80 -26.74 19.10 -19.44
C ALA A 80 -26.68 20.23 -20.49
N HIS A 81 -26.11 21.38 -20.12
CA HIS A 81 -26.05 22.58 -20.96
C HIS A 81 -24.65 23.23 -20.91
N GLY A 82 -24.21 23.83 -22.03
CA GLY A 82 -22.88 24.46 -22.13
C GLY A 82 -21.74 23.47 -22.37
N PHE A 83 -20.60 23.64 -21.71
CA PHE A 83 -19.49 22.68 -21.76
C PHE A 83 -19.92 21.36 -21.10
N SER A 84 -20.41 20.42 -21.90
CA SER A 84 -21.01 19.17 -21.43
C SER A 84 -20.06 18.30 -20.60
N ARG A 85 -18.75 18.56 -20.63
CA ARG A 85 -17.73 17.79 -19.91
C ARG A 85 -16.58 18.67 -19.42
N LEU A 86 -16.32 18.66 -18.11
CA LEU A 86 -15.16 19.30 -17.48
C LEU A 86 -14.32 18.24 -16.75
N GLY A 87 -13.04 18.12 -17.10
CA GLY A 87 -12.13 17.12 -16.53
C GLY A 87 -12.16 15.77 -17.24
N ARG A 88 -11.44 14.79 -16.69
CA ARG A 88 -11.31 13.43 -17.23
C ARG A 88 -11.04 12.44 -16.09
N ILE A 89 -11.52 11.21 -16.24
CA ILE A 89 -11.15 10.10 -15.34
C ILE A 89 -9.85 9.51 -15.89
N THR A 90 -8.74 9.80 -15.22
CA THR A 90 -7.43 9.20 -15.46
C THR A 90 -7.31 7.85 -14.76
N LYS A 91 -6.28 7.06 -15.08
CA LYS A 91 -6.00 5.78 -14.40
C LYS A 91 -5.76 5.91 -12.91
N TYR A 92 -5.27 7.07 -12.47
CA TYR A 92 -5.01 7.37 -11.07
C TYR A 92 -5.55 8.75 -10.73
N CYS A 93 -6.10 8.91 -9.53
CA CYS A 93 -6.50 10.21 -9.01
C CYS A 93 -5.28 11.11 -8.83
N GLU A 94 -5.27 12.26 -9.49
CA GLU A 94 -4.15 13.22 -9.44
C GLU A 94 -3.92 13.81 -8.04
N ASN A 95 -4.93 13.77 -7.17
CA ASN A 95 -4.84 14.30 -5.81
C ASN A 95 -4.24 13.31 -4.79
N CYS A 96 -4.57 12.02 -4.88
CA CYS A 96 -4.20 11.05 -3.84
C CYS A 96 -3.57 9.75 -4.36
N GLY A 97 -3.40 9.60 -5.67
CA GLY A 97 -2.79 8.43 -6.31
C GLY A 97 -3.64 7.15 -6.32
N GLN A 98 -4.89 7.20 -5.87
CA GLN A 98 -5.80 6.05 -5.92
C GLN A 98 -6.04 5.64 -7.37
N ALA A 99 -5.81 4.36 -7.69
CA ALA A 99 -6.15 3.78 -8.99
C ALA A 99 -7.66 3.81 -9.20
N LEU A 100 -8.08 4.30 -10.36
CA LEU A 100 -9.47 4.47 -10.74
C LEU A 100 -9.77 3.51 -11.89
N ALA A 101 -10.85 2.74 -11.75
CA ALA A 101 -11.32 1.88 -12.81
C ALA A 101 -11.82 2.74 -13.98
N GLU A 102 -11.40 2.41 -15.21
CA GLU A 102 -11.95 3.02 -16.42
C GLU A 102 -13.45 2.72 -16.51
N LYS A 103 -14.20 3.64 -17.14
CA LYS A 103 -15.56 3.30 -17.54
C LYS A 103 -15.48 2.30 -18.69
N GLU A 104 -15.79 1.03 -18.43
CA GLU A 104 -16.27 0.14 -19.48
C GLU A 104 -17.56 0.73 -20.04
N GLY A 105 -17.42 1.51 -21.10
CA GLY A 105 -18.50 2.24 -21.71
C GLY A 105 -17.93 3.12 -22.80
N LYS A 106 -17.75 2.53 -23.99
CA LYS A 106 -17.74 3.28 -25.24
C LYS A 106 -18.94 4.22 -25.19
N ILE A 107 -18.66 5.52 -25.27
CA ILE A 107 -19.71 6.49 -25.56
C ILE A 107 -19.87 6.35 -27.08
N ASP A 108 -20.92 5.64 -27.49
CA ASP A 108 -21.37 5.58 -28.87
C ASP A 108 -21.86 6.97 -29.33
#